data_AF-A0A2R2WZQ7-F1
#
_entry.id   AF-A0A2R2WZQ7-F1
#
_cell.length_a   1.000
_cell.length_b   1.000
_cell.length_c   1.000
_cell.angle_alpha   90.00
_cell.angle_beta   90.00
_cell.angle_gamma   90.00
#
_symmetry.space_group_name_H-M   'P 1'
#
loop_
_entity.id
_entity.type
_entity.pdbx_description
1 polymer ?
#
loop_
_entity_poly.entity_id
_entity_poly.type
_entity_poly.pdbx_seq_one_letter_code
_entity_poly.pdbx_strand_id
1 'polypeptide(L)'
;PMYFLLQNFAFIEISYTSSCNLRYLYNIATGDRSMTYPACLTQAFLTDVSGVTEFFLLAVMSYDRYVAICKPLHYVTIMSRKVCKRFVLCCWTAGLLIIIPP
;
A
#
# COMPACT_ATOMS: atom_id res chain seq x y z
N PRO A 1 -2.50 -19.46 2.11
CA PRO A 1 -2.78 -18.11 2.67
C PRO A 1 -1.53 -17.25 2.84
N MET A 2 -0.52 -17.72 3.59
CA MET A 2 0.73 -16.99 3.84
C MET A 2 1.50 -16.63 2.55
N TYR A 3 1.69 -17.57 1.61
CA TYR A 3 2.35 -17.28 0.32
C TYR A 3 1.58 -16.29 -0.56
N PHE A 4 0.25 -16.31 -0.51
CA PHE A 4 -0.58 -15.37 -1.26
C PHE A 4 -0.44 -13.95 -0.69
N LEU A 5 -0.41 -13.78 0.63
CA LEU A 5 -0.11 -12.50 1.28
C LEU A 5 1.28 -12.01 0.92
N LEU A 6 2.27 -12.91 0.96
CA LEU A 6 3.65 -12.58 0.66
C LEU A 6 3.82 -12.14 -0.81
N GLN A 7 3.14 -12.79 -1.74
CA GLN A 7 3.15 -12.41 -3.16
C GLN A 7 2.48 -11.04 -3.38
N ASN A 8 1.36 -10.76 -2.72
CA ASN A 8 0.72 -9.45 -2.77
C ASN A 8 1.59 -8.36 -2.13
N PHE A 9 2.24 -8.67 -1.01
CA PHE A 9 3.20 -7.78 -0.35
C PHE A 9 4.36 -7.43 -1.27
N ALA A 10 5.03 -8.44 -1.85
CA ALA A 10 6.13 -8.24 -2.77
C ALA A 10 5.70 -7.43 -4.02
N PHE A 11 4.51 -7.69 -4.57
CA PHE A 11 4.00 -6.93 -5.71
C PHE A 11 3.79 -5.45 -5.36
N ILE A 12 3.25 -5.16 -4.18
CA ILE A 12 3.04 -3.79 -3.70
C ILE A 12 4.37 -3.10 -3.43
N GLU A 13 5.33 -3.79 -2.80
CA GLU A 13 6.65 -3.24 -2.50
C GLU A 13 7.44 -2.90 -3.78
N ILE A 14 7.37 -3.78 -4.80
CA ILE A 14 7.96 -3.53 -6.12
C ILE A 14 7.29 -2.33 -6.79
N SER A 15 5.96 -2.25 -6.72
CA SER A 15 5.20 -1.13 -7.32
C SER A 15 5.50 0.21 -6.63
N TYR A 16 5.61 0.20 -5.31
CA TYR A 16 5.99 1.36 -4.49
C TYR A 16 7.41 1.83 -4.83
N THR A 17 8.36 0.90 -4.78
CA THR A 17 9.77 1.15 -5.08
C THR A 17 9.92 1.63 -6.51
N SER A 18 9.26 1.00 -7.49
CA SER A 18 9.27 1.43 -8.89
C SER A 18 8.74 2.86 -9.06
N SER A 19 7.59 3.18 -8.46
CA SER A 19 6.94 4.49 -8.58
C SER A 19 7.77 5.63 -7.98
N CYS A 20 8.44 5.37 -6.85
CA CYS A 20 9.33 6.34 -6.21
C CYS A 20 10.67 6.42 -6.97
N ASN A 21 11.36 5.30 -7.14
CA ASN A 21 12.72 5.25 -7.66
C ASN A 21 12.81 5.68 -9.13
N LEU A 22 11.86 5.29 -10.01
CA LEU A 22 11.90 5.76 -11.39
C LEU A 22 11.74 7.28 -11.48
N ARG A 23 10.96 7.90 -10.60
CA ARG A 23 10.77 9.36 -10.60
C ARG A 23 11.99 10.09 -10.07
N TYR A 24 12.60 9.60 -8.99
CA TYR A 24 13.86 10.15 -8.50
C TYR A 24 14.97 10.03 -9.54
N LEU A 25 15.07 8.87 -10.19
CA LEU A 25 16.07 8.63 -11.23
C LEU A 25 15.84 9.52 -12.46
N TYR A 26 14.58 9.69 -12.87
CA TYR A 26 14.19 10.59 -13.96
C TYR A 26 14.53 12.05 -13.66
N ASN A 27 14.20 12.52 -12.45
CA ASN A 27 14.52 13.89 -12.01
C ASN A 27 16.04 14.16 -11.99
N ILE A 28 16.85 13.16 -11.65
CA ILE A 28 18.32 13.28 -11.67
C ILE A 28 18.86 13.22 -13.10
N ALA A 29 18.33 12.34 -13.95
CA ALA A 29 18.80 12.13 -15.31
C ALA A 29 18.48 13.31 -16.26
N THR A 30 17.29 13.90 -16.12
CA THR A 30 16.86 15.02 -16.98
C THR A 30 17.26 16.37 -16.38
N GLY A 31 17.56 16.45 -15.08
CA GLY A 31 17.87 17.71 -14.39
C GLY A 31 16.68 18.67 -14.24
N ASP A 32 15.57 18.39 -14.95
CA ASP A 32 14.30 19.09 -14.82
C ASP A 32 13.56 18.65 -13.55
N ARG A 33 13.52 19.56 -12.57
CA ARG A 33 12.69 19.43 -11.35
C ARG A 33 11.21 19.78 -11.57
N SER A 34 10.81 20.10 -12.80
CA SER A 34 9.45 20.53 -13.12
C SER A 34 8.49 19.33 -13.22
N MET A 35 8.12 18.78 -12.07
CA MET A 35 6.92 17.94 -11.96
C MET A 35 5.69 18.83 -12.03
N THR A 36 4.74 18.52 -12.92
CA THR A 36 3.45 19.20 -12.93
C THR A 36 2.71 18.91 -11.62
N TYR A 37 2.02 19.89 -11.06
CA TYR A 37 1.23 19.75 -9.82
C TYR A 37 0.36 18.46 -9.74
N PRO A 38 -0.41 18.07 -10.79
CA PRO A 38 -1.16 16.81 -10.77
C PRO A 38 -0.29 15.55 -10.77
N ALA A 39 0.91 15.60 -11.34
CA ALA A 39 1.85 14.48 -11.34
C ALA A 39 2.43 14.25 -9.93
N CYS A 40 2.69 15.34 -9.19
CA CYS A 40 3.12 15.28 -7.78
C CYS A 40 2.02 14.71 -6.88
N LEU A 41 0.79 15.22 -7.01
CA LEU A 41 -0.37 14.72 -6.24
C LEU A 41 -0.65 13.24 -6.50
N THR A 42 -0.62 12.80 -7.77
CA THR A 42 -0.83 11.38 -8.09
C THR A 42 0.30 10.50 -7.57
N GLN A 43 1.54 10.98 -7.54
CA GLN A 43 2.66 10.26 -6.95
C GLN A 43 2.52 10.13 -5.43
N ALA A 44 2.27 11.22 -4.73
CA ALA A 44 2.03 11.21 -3.28
C ALA A 44 0.86 10.29 -2.92
N PHE A 45 -0.25 10.37 -3.67
CA PHE A 45 -1.39 9.49 -3.47
C PHE A 45 -1.05 8.01 -3.65
N LEU A 46 -0.31 7.66 -4.71
CA LEU A 46 0.12 6.27 -4.95
C LEU A 46 1.06 5.77 -3.83
N THR A 47 2.01 6.60 -3.39
CA THR A 47 2.96 6.32 -2.30
C THR A 47 2.24 6.12 -0.97
N ASP A 48 1.26 6.95 -0.63
CA ASP A 48 0.47 6.80 0.60
C ASP A 48 -0.41 5.55 0.56
N VAL A 49 -1.12 5.32 -0.55
CA VAL A 49 -1.97 4.14 -0.72
C VAL A 49 -1.16 2.85 -0.58
N SER A 50 0.00 2.79 -1.24
CA SER A 50 0.90 1.63 -1.17
C SER A 50 1.50 1.43 0.23
N GLY A 51 1.94 2.52 0.89
CA GLY A 51 2.44 2.46 2.28
C GLY A 51 1.39 1.95 3.27
N VAL A 52 0.16 2.47 3.20
CA VAL A 52 -0.96 2.00 4.03
C VAL A 52 -1.23 0.52 3.75
N THR A 53 -1.23 0.08 2.48
CA THR A 53 -1.37 -1.34 2.14
C THR A 53 -0.29 -2.23 2.75
N GLU A 54 0.93 -1.75 2.81
CA GLU A 54 2.05 -2.48 3.39
C GLU A 54 1.89 -2.68 4.90
N PHE A 55 1.57 -1.61 5.65
CA PHE A 55 1.33 -1.68 7.10
C PHE A 55 0.21 -2.64 7.47
N PHE A 56 -0.89 -2.60 6.74
CA PHE A 56 -2.02 -3.49 6.99
C PHE A 56 -1.71 -4.94 6.59
N LEU A 57 -0.97 -5.18 5.49
CA LEU A 57 -0.52 -6.52 5.13
C LEU A 57 0.39 -7.11 6.21
N LEU A 58 1.32 -6.31 6.76
CA LEU A 58 2.17 -6.71 7.88
C LEU A 58 1.36 -7.01 9.14
N ALA A 59 0.35 -6.19 9.47
CA ALA A 59 -0.55 -6.43 10.59
C ALA A 59 -1.37 -7.72 10.40
N VAL A 60 -1.82 -8.00 9.17
CA VAL A 60 -2.51 -9.26 8.86
C VAL A 60 -1.54 -10.44 8.98
N MET A 61 -0.30 -10.33 8.50
CA MET A 61 0.70 -11.40 8.63
C MET A 61 1.08 -11.69 10.09
N SER A 62 1.16 -10.66 10.95
CA SER A 62 1.40 -10.86 12.39
C SER A 62 0.19 -11.46 13.10
N TYR A 63 -1.01 -11.02 12.73
CA TYR A 63 -2.26 -11.58 13.23
C TYR A 63 -2.47 -13.04 12.79
N ASP A 64 -2.12 -13.36 11.55
CA ASP A 64 -2.14 -14.70 10.98
C ASP A 64 -1.26 -15.66 11.82
N ARG A 65 -0.05 -15.21 12.16
CA ARG A 65 0.87 -15.98 13.01
C ARG A 65 0.37 -16.12 14.45
N TYR A 66 -0.31 -15.10 15.00
CA TYR A 66 -0.92 -15.16 16.32
C TYR A 66 -2.11 -16.14 16.38
N VAL A 67 -3.00 -16.10 15.39
CA VAL A 67 -4.17 -16.99 15.32
C VAL A 67 -3.75 -18.42 15.04
N ALA A 68 -2.73 -18.66 14.22
CA ALA A 68 -2.17 -19.99 13.99
C ALA A 68 -1.71 -20.67 15.30
N ILE A 69 -1.25 -19.88 16.28
CA ILE A 69 -0.82 -20.36 17.60
C ILE A 69 -2.03 -20.58 18.53
N CYS A 70 -2.98 -19.65 18.56
CA CYS A 70 -4.07 -19.68 19.55
C CYS A 70 -5.31 -20.49 19.12
N LYS A 71 -5.63 -20.59 17.82
CA LYS A 71 -6.86 -21.20 17.29
C LYS A 71 -6.70 -21.71 15.84
N PRO A 72 -6.20 -22.93 15.60
CA PRO A 72 -5.92 -23.44 14.25
C PRO A 72 -7.18 -23.66 13.37
N LEU A 73 -8.38 -23.81 13.95
CA LEU A 73 -9.60 -24.20 13.22
C LEU A 73 -10.40 -23.02 12.63
N HIS A 74 -10.17 -21.77 13.09
CA HIS A 74 -11.01 -20.60 12.74
C HIS A 74 -10.33 -19.62 11.77
N TYR A 75 -9.23 -20.09 11.17
CA TYR A 75 -8.25 -19.29 10.45
C TYR A 75 -8.72 -18.85 9.04
N VAL A 76 -9.57 -19.65 8.39
CA VAL A 76 -9.88 -19.51 6.96
C VAL A 76 -10.93 -18.43 6.65
N THR A 77 -11.72 -18.00 7.63
CA THR A 77 -12.92 -17.16 7.43
C THR A 77 -12.69 -15.65 7.57
N ILE A 78 -11.57 -15.21 8.16
CA ILE A 78 -11.29 -13.78 8.40
C ILE A 78 -10.55 -13.13 7.22
N MET A 79 -9.82 -13.92 6.45
CA MET A 79 -8.86 -13.45 5.47
C MET A 79 -9.44 -13.42 4.05
N SER A 80 -10.56 -12.72 3.82
CA SER A 80 -11.05 -12.49 2.46
C SER A 80 -12.06 -11.34 2.40
N ARG A 81 -11.85 -10.40 1.47
CA ARG A 81 -12.75 -9.29 1.07
C ARG A 81 -12.95 -8.12 2.04
N LYS A 82 -13.06 -8.33 3.35
CA LYS A 82 -13.26 -7.21 4.30
C LYS A 82 -12.07 -6.24 4.34
N VAL A 83 -10.85 -6.79 4.29
CA VAL A 83 -9.60 -6.01 4.30
C VAL A 83 -9.45 -5.21 3.01
N CYS A 84 -9.75 -5.81 1.85
CA CYS A 84 -9.76 -5.12 0.56
C CYS A 84 -10.78 -3.95 0.52
N LYS A 85 -11.97 -4.12 1.09
CA LYS A 85 -12.94 -3.03 1.24
C LYS A 85 -12.45 -1.92 2.19
N ARG A 86 -11.84 -2.30 3.33
CA ARG A 86 -11.26 -1.34 4.28
C ARG A 86 -10.15 -0.53 3.62
N PHE A 87 -9.35 -1.18 2.77
CA PHE A 87 -8.29 -0.53 1.98
C PHE A 87 -8.83 0.52 1.02
N VAL A 88 -9.80 0.16 0.18
CA VAL A 88 -10.38 1.12 -0.76
C VAL A 88 -10.92 2.34 0.00
N LEU A 89 -11.56 2.12 1.16
CA LEU A 89 -12.01 3.20 2.06
C LEU A 89 -10.86 4.05 2.61
N CYS A 90 -9.81 3.46 3.18
CA CYS A 90 -8.66 4.19 3.72
C CYS A 90 -7.93 5.01 2.65
N CYS A 91 -7.77 4.45 1.45
CA CYS A 91 -7.19 5.13 0.31
C CYS A 91 -8.03 6.34 -0.11
N TRP A 92 -9.35 6.16 -0.17
CA TRP A 92 -10.28 7.25 -0.47
C TRP A 92 -10.21 8.37 0.58
N THR A 93 -10.18 8.02 1.87
CA THR A 93 -10.10 9.01 2.95
C THR A 93 -8.77 9.74 2.97
N ALA A 94 -7.64 9.05 2.71
CA ALA A 94 -6.33 9.67 2.62
C ALA A 94 -6.24 10.59 1.41
N GLY A 95 -6.78 10.18 0.25
CA GLY A 95 -6.86 11.01 -0.94
C GLY A 95 -7.66 12.28 -0.73
N LEU A 96 -8.82 12.17 -0.06
CA LEU A 96 -9.60 13.35 0.34
C LEU A 96 -8.83 14.25 1.31
N LEU A 97 -8.12 13.70 2.30
CA LEU A 97 -7.33 14.50 3.24
C LEU A 97 -6.16 15.25 2.58
N ILE A 98 -5.55 14.66 1.55
CA ILE A 98 -4.42 15.26 0.81
C ILE A 98 -4.90 16.26 -0.24
N ILE A 99 -6.04 15.99 -0.89
CA ILE A 99 -6.66 16.88 -1.88
C ILE A 99 -7.34 18.10 -1.24
N ILE A 100 -7.63 18.04 0.07
CA ILE A 100 -8.10 19.20 0.83
C ILE A 100 -6.88 19.84 1.53
N PRO A 101 -6.13 20.75 0.86
CA PRO A 101 -5.35 21.72 1.61
C PRO A 101 -6.31 22.68 2.35
N PRO A 102 -5.91 23.26 3.50
CA PRO A 102 -6.65 24.37 4.09
C PRO A 102 -6.73 25.58 3.17
#